data_AF-A0A292Z2Z3-F1
#
_entry.id   AF-A0A292Z2Z3-F1
#
_cell.length_a   1.000
_cell.length_b   1.000
_cell.length_c   1.000
_cell.angle_alpha   90.00
_cell.angle_beta   90.00
_cell.angle_gamma   90.00
#
_symmetry.space_group_name_H-M   'P 1'
#
loop_
_entity.id
_entity.type
_entity.pdbx_description
1 polymer ?
#
loop_
_entity_poly.entity_id
_entity_poly.type
_entity_poly.pdbx_seq_one_letter_code
_entity_poly.pdbx_strand_id
1 'polypeptide(L)'
;MSGTARTAGIVAAGGRSSRMGTSKAALDWFGTPLLARVAALVGRGVDGPVVVVRAPGQLLPPLPARVEVVDDPVEGRGPLQAVAIGLAAVADRADTAFVTATDLPLLHPAYVRRVLQLLDSADDEGRADVVVPQVHGHPQPLAAAYRTSLAPLVTRLVGGGVRRPPDLFAQVRVVRPDEATLLTGTLARVDPALDSLLNVNTPDELAAVLARPAPRITVAEGPPVHARTLGEATALLAARHGPAARVVLAGAVDVTDPTTPLVPGDVLAVRVTAGPAGVVAGHSASRRT
;
A
#
# COMPACT_ATOMS: atom_id res chain seq x y z
N MET A 1 -9.70 -15.69 -23.85
CA MET A 1 -9.72 -14.58 -22.87
C MET A 1 -8.48 -14.73 -22.01
N SER A 2 -7.41 -13.99 -22.34
CA SER A 2 -6.20 -14.00 -21.50
C SER A 2 -6.60 -13.34 -20.18
N GLY A 3 -6.83 -14.14 -19.13
CA GLY A 3 -7.16 -13.61 -17.82
C GLY A 3 -5.99 -12.75 -17.36
N THR A 4 -6.23 -11.47 -17.12
CA THR A 4 -5.22 -10.59 -16.53
C THR A 4 -4.72 -11.24 -15.24
N ALA A 5 -3.41 -11.50 -15.18
CA ALA A 5 -2.78 -12.06 -14.00
C ALA A 5 -3.07 -11.15 -12.80
N ARG A 6 -3.63 -11.70 -11.73
CA ARG A 6 -4.02 -10.91 -10.56
C ARG A 6 -2.79 -10.66 -9.67
N THR A 7 -2.68 -9.45 -9.14
CA THR A 7 -1.61 -9.06 -8.20
C THR A 7 -2.18 -9.00 -6.78
N ALA A 8 -1.47 -9.53 -5.78
CA ALA A 8 -1.85 -9.45 -4.37
C ALA A 8 -0.85 -8.63 -3.56
N GLY A 9 -1.26 -8.21 -2.36
CA GLY A 9 -0.40 -7.58 -1.37
C GLY A 9 -0.19 -8.49 -0.17
N ILE A 10 1.03 -8.59 0.34
CA ILE A 10 1.36 -9.30 1.57
C ILE A 10 2.10 -8.34 2.49
N VAL A 11 1.58 -8.13 3.69
CA VAL A 11 2.20 -7.28 4.72
C VAL A 11 2.54 -8.14 5.93
N ALA A 12 3.83 -8.33 6.21
CA ALA A 12 4.30 -8.97 7.43
C ALA A 12 4.15 -8.00 8.60
N ALA A 13 3.17 -8.24 9.48
CA ALA A 13 2.98 -7.48 10.72
C ALA A 13 3.91 -7.93 11.86
N GLY A 14 4.57 -9.08 11.67
CA GLY A 14 5.37 -9.74 12.70
C GLY A 14 6.72 -9.09 12.99
N GLY A 15 7.09 -9.11 14.27
CA GLY A 15 8.39 -8.71 14.79
C GLY A 15 8.26 -8.19 16.22
N ARG A 16 9.00 -8.79 17.16
CA ARG A 16 9.17 -8.20 18.49
C ARG A 16 9.93 -6.90 18.30
N SER A 17 9.20 -5.79 18.34
CA SER A 17 9.72 -4.43 18.16
C SER A 17 10.52 -4.01 19.41
N SER A 18 11.55 -4.80 19.75
CA SER A 18 12.30 -4.70 21.01
C SER A 18 12.99 -3.36 21.19
N ARG A 19 13.35 -2.70 20.08
CA ARG A 19 13.95 -1.36 20.06
C ARG A 19 12.95 -0.22 20.25
N MET A 20 11.66 -0.44 19.97
CA MET A 20 10.60 0.57 20.05
C MET A 20 9.77 0.47 21.33
N GLY A 21 9.91 -0.60 22.12
CA GLY A 21 9.11 -0.86 23.32
C GLY A 21 7.63 -1.19 23.07
N THR A 22 7.08 -0.81 21.91
CA THR A 22 5.71 -1.05 21.46
C THR A 22 5.71 -1.69 20.07
N SER A 23 4.68 -2.49 19.74
CA SER A 23 4.51 -3.06 18.41
C SER A 23 4.50 -1.96 17.34
N LYS A 24 5.41 -2.01 16.36
CA LYS A 24 5.43 -1.08 15.23
C LYS A 24 4.09 -0.98 14.51
N ALA A 25 3.36 -2.10 14.43
CA ALA A 25 2.06 -2.17 13.76
C ALA A 25 1.05 -1.15 14.35
N ALA A 26 1.12 -0.89 15.65
CA ALA A 26 0.22 -0.03 16.39
C ALA A 26 0.73 1.41 16.57
N LEU A 27 1.90 1.76 16.02
CA LEU A 27 2.42 3.13 16.09
C LEU A 27 1.47 4.09 15.38
N ASP A 28 1.22 5.23 16.01
CA ASP A 28 0.36 6.26 15.45
C ASP A 28 1.06 7.00 14.30
N TRP A 29 0.39 7.03 13.16
CA TRP A 29 0.72 7.84 12.00
C TRP A 29 -0.39 8.85 11.77
N PHE A 30 -0.32 9.99 12.45
CA PHE A 30 -1.32 11.07 12.36
C PHE A 30 -2.75 10.55 12.56
N GLY A 31 -2.99 9.79 13.63
CA GLY A 31 -4.29 9.19 13.96
C GLY A 31 -4.61 7.88 13.22
N THR A 32 -3.70 7.39 12.37
CA THR A 32 -3.85 6.10 11.67
C THR A 32 -2.77 5.12 12.12
N PRO A 33 -3.10 3.88 12.53
CA PRO A 33 -2.08 2.88 12.84
C PRO A 33 -1.17 2.58 11.65
N LEU A 34 0.15 2.47 11.89
CA LEU A 34 1.16 2.28 10.86
C LEU A 34 0.87 1.08 9.95
N LEU A 35 0.43 -0.04 10.52
CA LEU A 35 0.05 -1.22 9.74
C LEU A 35 -1.15 -0.95 8.82
N ALA A 36 -2.17 -0.25 9.31
CA ALA A 36 -3.35 0.10 8.52
C ALA A 36 -2.97 1.00 7.34
N ARG A 37 -2.06 1.96 7.58
CA ARG A 37 -1.50 2.81 6.53
C ARG A 37 -0.77 2.02 5.46
N VAL A 38 0.18 1.16 5.84
CA VAL A 38 0.97 0.37 4.88
C VAL A 38 0.07 -0.57 4.09
N ALA A 39 -0.88 -1.24 4.74
CA ALA A 39 -1.83 -2.12 4.07
C ALA A 39 -2.70 -1.36 3.06
N ALA A 40 -3.15 -0.14 3.39
CA ALA A 40 -3.89 0.72 2.47
C ALA A 40 -3.02 1.17 1.28
N LEU A 41 -1.75 1.53 1.49
CA LEU A 41 -0.82 1.90 0.41
C LEU A 41 -0.57 0.72 -0.55
N VAL A 42 -0.35 -0.49 -0.01
CA VAL A 42 -0.23 -1.72 -0.81
C VAL A 42 -1.50 -1.98 -1.59
N GLY A 43 -2.67 -1.86 -0.96
CA GLY A 43 -3.98 -2.07 -1.61
C GLY A 43 -4.25 -1.13 -2.78
N ARG A 44 -3.61 0.06 -2.81
CA ARG A 44 -3.69 1.00 -3.94
C ARG A 44 -2.71 0.66 -5.08
N GLY A 45 -1.80 -0.28 -4.85
CA GLY A 45 -0.77 -0.73 -5.79
C GLY A 45 -1.05 -2.08 -6.43
N VAL A 46 -2.09 -2.80 -5.98
CA VAL A 46 -2.45 -4.16 -6.42
C VAL A 46 -3.93 -4.23 -6.82
N ASP A 47 -4.28 -5.22 -7.64
CA ASP A 47 -5.66 -5.43 -8.15
C ASP A 47 -6.43 -6.54 -7.40
N GLY A 48 -5.74 -7.28 -6.53
CA GLY A 48 -6.26 -8.38 -5.74
C GLY A 48 -6.26 -8.11 -4.24
N PRO A 49 -6.33 -9.17 -3.40
CA PRO A 49 -6.43 -9.02 -1.96
C PRO A 49 -5.13 -8.50 -1.34
N VAL A 50 -5.26 -7.84 -0.19
CA VAL A 50 -4.13 -7.57 0.71
C VAL A 50 -4.27 -8.45 1.93
N VAL A 51 -3.25 -9.26 2.20
CA VAL A 51 -3.15 -10.14 3.37
C VAL A 51 -2.13 -9.58 4.34
N VAL A 52 -2.52 -9.43 5.60
CA VAL A 52 -1.63 -9.17 6.72
C VAL A 52 -1.29 -10.48 7.40
N VAL A 53 0.00 -10.79 7.50
CA VAL A 53 0.48 -11.97 8.24
C VAL A 53 0.78 -11.57 9.68
N ARG A 54 -0.02 -12.10 10.60
CA ARG A 54 -0.01 -11.80 12.04
C ARG A 54 0.83 -12.82 12.80
N ALA A 55 1.70 -12.35 13.69
CA ALA A 55 2.45 -13.26 14.57
C ALA A 55 1.54 -13.88 15.65
N PRO A 56 1.88 -15.07 16.20
CA PRO A 56 1.12 -15.68 17.29
C PRO A 56 0.88 -14.71 18.45
N GLY A 57 -0.38 -14.60 18.89
CA GLY A 57 -0.75 -13.77 20.04
C GLY A 57 -0.62 -12.25 19.82
N GLN A 58 -0.28 -11.80 18.61
CA GLN A 58 -0.18 -10.37 18.30
C GLN A 58 -1.57 -9.73 18.24
N LEU A 59 -1.79 -8.67 19.03
CA LEU A 59 -2.94 -7.81 18.84
C LEU A 59 -2.68 -6.87 17.66
N LEU A 60 -3.61 -6.85 16.69
CA LEU A 60 -3.55 -5.91 15.56
C LEU A 60 -4.48 -4.73 15.82
N PRO A 61 -4.09 -3.52 15.37
CA PRO A 61 -5.01 -2.40 15.31
C PRO A 61 -6.13 -2.64 14.27
N PRO A 62 -7.17 -1.80 14.24
CA PRO A 62 -8.15 -1.80 13.15
C PRO A 62 -7.46 -1.72 11.78
N LEU A 63 -7.92 -2.54 10.84
CA LEU A 63 -7.42 -2.59 9.46
C LEU A 63 -8.50 -2.12 8.47
N PRO A 64 -8.10 -1.64 7.28
CA PRO A 64 -9.05 -1.32 6.22
C PRO A 64 -9.94 -2.52 5.86
N ALA A 65 -11.19 -2.29 5.48
CA ALA A 65 -12.19 -3.34 5.29
C ALA A 65 -11.83 -4.42 4.24
N ARG A 66 -10.93 -4.12 3.29
CA ARG A 66 -10.50 -5.03 2.22
C ARG A 66 -9.20 -5.80 2.56
N VAL A 67 -8.73 -5.69 3.81
CA VAL A 67 -7.52 -6.37 4.28
C VAL A 67 -7.91 -7.63 5.04
N GLU A 68 -7.36 -8.76 4.61
CA GLU A 68 -7.51 -10.04 5.27
C GLU A 68 -6.36 -10.27 6.26
N VAL A 69 -6.63 -10.97 7.35
CA VAL A 69 -5.60 -11.36 8.33
C VAL A 69 -5.40 -12.85 8.27
N VAL A 70 -4.14 -13.28 8.18
CA VAL A 70 -3.73 -14.68 8.25
C VAL A 70 -2.75 -14.86 9.38
N ASP A 71 -2.94 -15.90 10.18
CA ASP A 71 -2.11 -16.20 11.33
C ASP A 71 -0.86 -16.99 10.92
N ASP A 72 0.29 -16.53 11.41
CA ASP A 72 1.49 -17.35 11.49
C ASP A 72 1.38 -18.27 12.70
N PRO A 73 1.34 -19.60 12.53
CA PRO A 73 1.23 -20.52 13.66
C PRO A 73 2.54 -20.67 14.44
N VAL A 74 3.69 -20.19 13.93
CA VAL A 74 4.99 -20.43 14.55
C VAL A 74 5.81 -19.16 14.72
N GLU A 75 5.97 -18.72 15.97
CA GLU A 75 6.76 -17.53 16.26
C GLU A 75 8.26 -17.74 15.96
N GLY A 76 8.95 -16.67 15.56
CA GLY A 76 10.42 -16.63 15.55
C GLY A 76 11.08 -17.30 14.34
N ARG A 77 10.33 -17.72 13.32
CA ARG A 77 10.89 -18.30 12.08
C ARG A 77 11.37 -17.28 11.04
N GLY A 78 11.38 -16.00 11.42
CA GLY A 78 11.92 -14.92 10.60
C GLY A 78 11.00 -14.51 9.44
N PRO A 79 11.40 -13.50 8.66
CA PRO A 79 10.54 -12.90 7.64
C PRO A 79 10.16 -13.87 6.51
N LEU A 80 10.96 -14.92 6.25
CA LEU A 80 10.62 -15.90 5.21
C LEU A 80 9.38 -16.75 5.57
N GLN A 81 9.09 -16.95 6.86
CA GLN A 81 7.85 -17.60 7.31
C GLN A 81 6.63 -16.78 6.92
N ALA A 82 6.68 -15.46 7.13
CA ALA A 82 5.59 -14.56 6.74
C ALA A 82 5.40 -14.55 5.22
N VAL A 83 6.49 -14.59 4.45
CA VAL A 83 6.43 -14.76 2.99
C VAL A 83 5.75 -16.07 2.62
N ALA A 84 6.13 -17.19 3.24
CA ALA A 84 5.55 -18.51 2.96
C ALA A 84 4.02 -18.51 3.16
N ILE A 85 3.57 -18.03 4.32
CA ILE A 85 2.15 -17.98 4.69
C ILE A 85 1.39 -17.04 3.76
N GLY A 86 1.92 -15.83 3.54
CA GLY A 86 1.28 -14.84 2.70
C GLY A 86 1.12 -15.34 1.27
N LEU A 87 2.17 -15.94 0.68
CA LEU A 87 2.10 -16.50 -0.67
C LEU A 87 1.08 -17.63 -0.75
N ALA A 88 1.07 -18.54 0.23
CA ALA A 88 0.10 -19.64 0.28
C ALA A 88 -1.35 -19.13 0.37
N ALA A 89 -1.60 -18.06 1.13
CA ALA A 89 -2.93 -17.48 1.35
C ALA A 89 -3.54 -16.77 0.12
N VAL A 90 -2.71 -16.43 -0.86
CA VAL A 90 -3.15 -15.71 -2.07
C VAL A 90 -2.91 -16.49 -3.37
N ALA A 91 -2.32 -17.69 -3.29
CA ALA A 91 -1.92 -18.46 -4.47
C ALA A 91 -3.07 -18.91 -5.38
N ASP A 92 -4.28 -19.00 -4.85
CA ASP A 92 -5.50 -19.32 -5.60
C ASP A 92 -6.17 -18.09 -6.23
N ARG A 93 -5.74 -16.88 -5.85
CA ARG A 93 -6.38 -15.62 -6.21
C ARG A 93 -5.48 -14.64 -6.95
N ALA A 94 -4.17 -14.88 -6.97
CA ALA A 94 -3.17 -14.02 -7.60
C ALA A 94 -1.97 -14.84 -8.09
N ASP A 95 -1.37 -14.41 -9.19
CA ASP A 95 -0.16 -15.03 -9.78
C ASP A 95 1.12 -14.44 -9.21
N THR A 96 1.04 -13.18 -8.75
CA THR A 96 2.14 -12.43 -8.18
C THR A 96 1.69 -11.68 -6.94
N ALA A 97 2.61 -11.47 -6.01
CA ALA A 97 2.36 -10.71 -4.80
C ALA A 97 3.50 -9.74 -4.52
N PHE A 98 3.14 -8.50 -4.14
CA PHE A 98 4.08 -7.57 -3.54
C PHE A 98 4.16 -7.87 -2.05
N VAL A 99 5.37 -8.12 -1.55
CA VAL A 99 5.61 -8.44 -0.14
C VAL A 99 6.30 -7.26 0.52
N THR A 100 5.75 -6.83 1.65
CA THR A 100 6.38 -5.82 2.49
C THR A 100 6.23 -6.05 3.99
N ALA A 101 6.93 -5.24 4.78
CA ALA A 101 6.80 -5.16 6.23
C ALA A 101 6.10 -3.85 6.64
N THR A 102 5.77 -3.71 7.92
CA THR A 102 5.08 -2.51 8.43
C THR A 102 5.95 -1.27 8.55
N ASP A 103 7.26 -1.38 8.31
CA ASP A 103 8.23 -0.32 8.60
C ASP A 103 8.50 0.63 7.43
N LEU A 104 7.73 0.55 6.34
CA LEU A 104 7.80 1.45 5.18
C LEU A 104 6.58 2.41 5.13
N PRO A 105 6.44 3.38 6.06
CA PRO A 105 5.27 4.30 6.11
C PRO A 105 5.11 5.17 4.87
N LEU A 106 6.20 5.38 4.13
CA LEU A 106 6.26 6.25 2.97
C LEU A 106 6.12 5.47 1.66
N LEU A 107 5.83 4.17 1.72
CA LEU A 107 5.62 3.31 0.56
C LEU A 107 4.66 3.95 -0.45
N HIS A 108 5.10 4.09 -1.70
CA HIS A 108 4.29 4.66 -2.75
C HIS A 108 3.57 3.56 -3.57
N PRO A 109 2.27 3.69 -3.89
CA PRO A 109 1.57 2.73 -4.76
C PRO A 109 2.22 2.57 -6.15
N ALA A 110 2.85 3.63 -6.67
CA ALA A 110 3.63 3.55 -7.92
C ALA A 110 4.89 2.68 -7.79
N TYR A 111 5.50 2.59 -6.61
CA TYR A 111 6.62 1.69 -6.33
C TYR A 111 6.13 0.24 -6.39
N VAL A 112 5.04 -0.07 -5.70
CA VAL A 112 4.39 -1.39 -5.70
C VAL A 112 4.12 -1.86 -7.14
N ARG A 113 3.44 -1.01 -7.94
CA ARG A 113 3.16 -1.31 -9.35
C ARG A 113 4.43 -1.50 -10.17
N ARG A 114 5.46 -0.66 -9.98
CA ARG A 114 6.72 -0.75 -10.74
C ARG A 114 7.43 -2.08 -10.48
N VAL A 115 7.52 -2.50 -9.21
CA VAL A 115 8.19 -3.75 -8.84
C VAL A 115 7.42 -4.97 -9.36
N LEU A 116 6.09 -4.94 -9.31
CA LEU A 116 5.24 -5.99 -9.91
C LEU A 116 5.39 -6.04 -11.44
N GLN A 117 5.40 -4.90 -12.13
CA GLN A 117 5.60 -4.84 -13.58
C GLN A 117 6.96 -5.40 -14.01
N LEU A 118 8.01 -5.13 -13.24
CA LEU A 118 9.35 -5.69 -13.51
C LEU A 118 9.40 -7.21 -13.38
N LEU A 119 8.50 -7.82 -12.61
CA LEU A 119 8.42 -9.28 -12.49
C LEU A 119 7.82 -9.91 -13.75
N ASP A 120 6.92 -9.19 -14.41
CA ASP A 120 6.22 -9.66 -15.61
C ASP A 120 6.89 -9.22 -16.92
N SER A 121 7.80 -8.25 -16.90
CA SER A 121 8.53 -7.77 -18.08
C SER A 121 9.68 -8.69 -18.54
N ALA A 122 9.76 -9.92 -18.03
CA ALA A 122 10.76 -10.89 -18.47
C ALA A 122 10.22 -11.64 -19.70
N ASP A 123 10.65 -11.22 -20.88
CA ASP A 123 10.42 -11.93 -22.14
C ASP A 123 11.09 -13.33 -22.11
N ASP A 124 10.64 -14.23 -22.98
CA ASP A 124 10.75 -15.71 -23.05
C ASP A 124 12.07 -16.43 -22.65
N GLU A 125 13.14 -15.74 -22.27
CA GLU A 125 14.41 -16.32 -21.78
C GLU A 125 14.36 -16.82 -20.32
N GLY A 126 13.16 -17.02 -19.79
CA GLY A 126 12.87 -17.60 -18.50
C GLY A 126 12.31 -16.57 -17.53
N ARG A 127 11.06 -16.80 -17.16
CA ARG A 127 10.27 -15.96 -16.27
C ARG A 127 10.96 -15.83 -14.90
N ALA A 128 11.20 -14.60 -14.43
CA ALA A 128 11.74 -14.37 -13.09
C ALA A 128 10.75 -14.85 -12.01
N ASP A 129 11.28 -15.41 -10.93
CA ASP A 129 10.47 -15.87 -9.78
C ASP A 129 10.28 -14.76 -8.75
N VAL A 130 11.30 -13.90 -8.60
CA VAL A 130 11.32 -12.79 -7.64
C VAL A 130 12.00 -11.58 -8.26
N VAL A 131 11.44 -10.39 -8.02
CA VAL A 131 12.12 -9.10 -8.21
C VAL A 131 12.47 -8.54 -6.84
N VAL A 132 13.77 -8.38 -6.58
CA VAL A 132 14.31 -7.84 -5.34
C VAL A 132 15.09 -6.56 -5.65
N PRO A 133 14.47 -5.38 -5.52
CA PRO A 133 15.15 -4.11 -5.73
C PRO A 133 16.44 -4.01 -4.92
N GLN A 134 17.49 -3.44 -5.52
CA GLN A 134 18.75 -3.15 -4.86
C GLN A 134 18.94 -1.64 -4.85
N VAL A 135 18.88 -1.04 -3.66
CA VAL A 135 18.93 0.41 -3.49
C VAL A 135 19.96 0.74 -2.43
N HIS A 136 20.82 1.72 -2.73
CA HIS A 136 21.97 2.10 -1.92
C HIS A 136 22.88 0.91 -1.58
N GLY A 137 23.02 -0.04 -2.51
CA GLY A 137 23.83 -1.25 -2.33
C GLY A 137 23.17 -2.34 -1.48
N HIS A 138 21.92 -2.16 -1.04
CA HIS A 138 21.22 -3.13 -0.18
C HIS A 138 20.03 -3.77 -0.89
N PRO A 139 19.87 -5.11 -0.83
CA PRO A 139 18.69 -5.78 -1.34
C PRO A 139 17.47 -5.50 -0.46
N GLN A 140 16.30 -5.33 -1.08
CA GLN A 140 15.04 -5.01 -0.41
C GLN A 140 14.05 -6.20 -0.48
N PRO A 141 14.27 -7.29 0.29
CA PRO A 141 13.45 -8.50 0.19
C PRO A 141 12.01 -8.33 0.69
N LEU A 142 11.74 -7.29 1.47
CA LEU A 142 10.41 -6.90 1.98
C LEU A 142 9.96 -5.56 1.36
N ALA A 143 10.38 -5.31 0.13
CA ALA A 143 9.80 -4.34 -0.78
C ALA A 143 9.92 -4.90 -2.20
N ALA A 144 9.46 -6.14 -2.38
CA ALA A 144 9.79 -7.00 -3.50
C ALA A 144 8.55 -7.70 -4.06
N ALA A 145 8.61 -8.13 -5.32
CA ALA A 145 7.55 -8.92 -5.95
C ALA A 145 7.97 -10.39 -6.03
N TYR A 146 7.04 -11.28 -5.72
CA TYR A 146 7.22 -12.73 -5.70
C TYR A 146 6.12 -13.39 -6.52
N ARG A 147 6.44 -14.48 -7.23
CA ARG A 147 5.40 -15.35 -7.79
C ARG A 147 4.75 -16.17 -6.69
N THR A 148 3.43 -16.28 -6.72
CA THR A 148 2.67 -17.06 -5.72
C THR A 148 2.92 -18.56 -5.88
N SER A 149 3.31 -19.01 -7.08
CA SER A 149 3.78 -20.38 -7.34
C SER A 149 4.98 -20.80 -6.49
N LEU A 150 5.70 -19.86 -5.86
CA LEU A 150 6.78 -20.17 -4.93
C LEU A 150 6.29 -20.71 -3.58
N ALA A 151 4.99 -20.58 -3.25
CA ALA A 151 4.48 -20.97 -1.94
C ALA A 151 4.90 -22.37 -1.47
N PRO A 152 4.86 -23.45 -2.30
CA PRO A 152 5.31 -24.78 -1.87
C PRO A 152 6.82 -24.84 -1.59
N LEU A 153 7.64 -24.18 -2.42
CA LEU A 153 9.09 -24.12 -2.23
C LEU A 153 9.45 -23.39 -0.94
N VAL A 154 8.90 -22.19 -0.75
CA VAL A 154 9.20 -21.36 0.43
C VAL A 154 8.74 -22.08 1.71
N THR A 155 7.56 -22.71 1.69
CA THR A 155 7.06 -23.52 2.81
C THR A 155 8.02 -24.65 3.16
N ARG A 156 8.52 -25.40 2.16
CA ARG A 156 9.50 -26.46 2.37
C ARG A 156 10.81 -25.95 2.97
N LEU A 157 11.33 -24.83 2.47
CA LEU A 157 12.57 -24.24 2.97
C LEU A 157 12.44 -23.80 4.43
N VAL A 158 11.33 -23.16 4.76
CA VAL A 158 11.04 -22.75 6.13
C VAL A 158 10.84 -23.97 7.05
N GLY A 159 10.22 -25.04 6.55
CA GLY A 159 10.15 -26.34 7.23
C GLY A 159 11.52 -26.95 7.52
N GLY A 160 12.49 -26.76 6.60
CA GLY A 160 13.89 -27.15 6.75
C GLY A 160 14.76 -26.19 7.58
N GLY A 161 14.17 -25.16 8.19
CA GLY A 161 14.86 -24.23 9.09
C GLY A 161 15.44 -22.97 8.43
N VAL A 162 15.21 -22.75 7.13
CA VAL A 162 15.60 -21.50 6.45
C VAL A 162 14.73 -20.36 6.94
N ARG A 163 15.34 -19.24 7.35
CA ARG A 163 14.62 -18.12 7.99
C ARG A 163 14.67 -16.80 7.23
N ARG A 164 15.66 -16.60 6.36
CA ARG A 164 15.92 -15.29 5.72
C ARG A 164 15.62 -15.35 4.23
N PRO A 165 14.91 -14.36 3.66
CA PRO A 165 14.66 -14.29 2.22
C PRO A 165 15.90 -14.38 1.32
N PRO A 166 17.08 -13.81 1.67
CA PRO A 166 18.29 -14.02 0.87
C PRO A 166 18.66 -15.49 0.64
N ASP A 167 18.35 -16.38 1.57
CA ASP A 167 18.65 -17.81 1.46
C ASP A 167 17.72 -18.51 0.43
N LEU A 168 16.53 -17.96 0.15
CA LEU A 168 15.64 -18.40 -0.95
C LEU A 168 16.23 -18.03 -2.32
N PHE A 169 16.88 -16.87 -2.43
CA PHE A 169 17.34 -16.30 -3.70
C PHE A 169 18.44 -17.12 -4.38
N ALA A 170 19.07 -18.05 -3.67
CA ALA A 170 20.02 -19.02 -4.23
C ALA A 170 19.33 -20.18 -4.99
N GLN A 171 18.01 -20.33 -4.87
CA GLN A 171 17.24 -21.47 -5.40
C GLN A 171 16.22 -21.08 -6.48
N VAL A 172 16.11 -19.79 -6.79
CA VAL A 172 15.11 -19.24 -7.69
C VAL A 172 15.72 -18.17 -8.60
N ARG A 173 15.05 -17.86 -9.71
CA ARG A 173 15.50 -16.79 -10.60
C ARG A 173 15.14 -15.43 -10.03
N VAL A 174 16.16 -14.65 -9.67
CA VAL A 174 15.97 -13.32 -9.08
C VAL A 174 16.45 -12.22 -10.00
N VAL A 175 15.59 -11.25 -10.27
CA VAL A 175 15.95 -9.98 -10.92
C VAL A 175 16.20 -8.93 -9.84
N ARG A 176 17.30 -8.19 -9.95
CA ARG A 176 17.70 -7.16 -8.98
C ARG A 176 17.82 -5.80 -9.67
N PRO A 177 16.69 -5.08 -9.85
CA PRO A 177 16.73 -3.76 -10.46
C PRO A 177 17.42 -2.79 -9.51
N ASP A 178 18.33 -1.99 -10.05
CA ASP A 178 18.97 -0.87 -9.37
C ASP A 178 18.07 0.39 -9.37
N GLU A 179 18.54 1.48 -8.77
CA GLU A 179 17.79 2.74 -8.74
C GLU A 179 17.44 3.25 -10.14
N ALA A 180 18.35 3.15 -11.11
CA ALA A 180 18.11 3.62 -12.48
C ALA A 180 16.99 2.84 -13.16
N THR A 181 16.94 1.52 -12.95
CA THR A 181 15.87 0.66 -13.48
C THR A 181 14.53 0.95 -12.80
N LEU A 182 14.54 1.20 -11.49
CA LEU A 182 13.32 1.53 -10.74
C LEU A 182 12.76 2.90 -11.15
N LEU A 183 13.60 3.93 -11.19
CA LEU A 183 13.26 5.34 -11.41
C LEU A 183 12.93 5.64 -12.87
N THR A 184 11.87 5.02 -13.37
CA THR A 184 11.29 5.26 -14.69
C THR A 184 9.80 5.58 -14.59
N GLY A 185 9.25 6.17 -15.65
CA GLY A 185 7.82 6.42 -15.78
C GLY A 185 7.23 7.24 -14.63
N THR A 186 6.16 6.74 -14.01
CA THR A 186 5.46 7.44 -12.93
C THR A 186 6.28 7.49 -11.64
N LEU A 187 7.02 6.44 -11.30
CA LEU A 187 7.76 6.38 -10.03
C LEU A 187 8.80 7.52 -9.95
N ALA A 188 9.54 7.76 -11.02
CA ALA A 188 10.52 8.85 -11.10
C ALA A 188 9.94 10.25 -10.85
N ARG A 189 8.64 10.46 -11.12
CA ARG A 189 7.99 11.76 -10.92
C ARG A 189 7.46 11.95 -9.51
N VAL A 190 6.97 10.89 -8.88
CA VAL A 190 6.23 10.96 -7.62
C VAL A 190 7.06 10.56 -6.40
N ASP A 191 8.11 9.78 -6.61
CA ASP A 191 9.05 9.36 -5.58
C ASP A 191 10.50 9.26 -6.13
N PRO A 192 11.09 10.40 -6.56
CA PRO A 192 12.42 10.43 -7.16
C PRO A 192 13.55 10.05 -6.18
N ALA A 193 13.31 10.18 -4.87
CA ALA A 193 14.27 9.87 -3.82
C ALA A 193 14.14 8.43 -3.30
N LEU A 194 13.16 7.66 -3.79
CA LEU A 194 12.82 6.33 -3.28
C LEU A 194 12.53 6.34 -1.77
N ASP A 195 11.83 7.39 -1.29
CA ASP A 195 11.32 7.48 0.08
C ASP A 195 10.42 6.28 0.41
N SER A 196 9.85 5.60 -0.59
CA SER A 196 9.16 4.31 -0.44
C SER A 196 9.97 3.25 0.31
N LEU A 197 11.30 3.36 0.32
CA LEU A 197 12.25 2.43 0.92
C LEU A 197 12.88 2.95 2.22
N LEU A 198 12.37 4.06 2.76
CA LEU A 198 12.84 4.58 4.04
C LEU A 198 12.19 3.82 5.20
N ASN A 199 12.99 2.98 5.86
CA ASN A 199 12.53 2.20 7.01
C ASN A 199 12.41 3.06 8.28
N VAL A 200 11.39 2.75 9.09
CA VAL A 200 11.23 3.27 10.45
C VAL A 200 11.38 2.15 11.48
N ASN A 201 12.54 2.13 12.11
CA ASN A 201 13.02 1.16 13.09
C ASN A 201 13.24 1.73 14.48
N THR A 202 13.45 3.04 14.60
CA THR A 202 13.74 3.73 15.87
C THR A 202 12.76 4.89 16.14
N PRO A 203 12.64 5.35 17.40
CA PRO A 203 11.81 6.51 17.72
C PRO A 203 12.27 7.79 17.03
N ASP A 204 13.58 7.97 16.86
CA ASP A 204 14.15 9.14 16.18
C ASP A 204 13.83 9.12 14.68
N GLU A 205 13.91 7.96 14.03
CA GLU A 205 13.46 7.78 12.64
C GLU A 205 11.97 8.08 12.50
N LEU A 206 11.14 7.61 13.45
CA LEU A 206 9.71 7.90 13.46
C LEU A 206 9.47 9.41 13.61
N ALA A 207 10.15 10.07 14.55
CA ALA A 207 10.04 11.51 14.74
C ALA A 207 10.46 12.29 13.48
N ALA A 208 11.53 11.87 12.82
CA ALA A 208 12.01 12.48 11.58
C ALA A 208 10.99 12.39 10.44
N VAL A 209 10.33 11.24 10.26
CA VAL A 209 9.29 11.10 9.22
C VAL A 209 7.99 11.81 9.60
N LEU A 210 7.62 11.86 10.89
CA LEU A 210 6.45 12.61 11.36
C LEU A 210 6.65 14.12 11.27
N ALA A 211 7.89 14.62 11.30
CA ALA A 211 8.21 16.02 11.08
C ALA A 211 8.05 16.45 9.61
N ARG A 212 7.91 15.51 8.66
CA ARG A 212 7.73 15.83 7.24
C ARG A 212 6.36 16.49 6.99
N PRO A 213 6.29 17.50 6.10
CA PRO A 213 5.03 18.14 5.75
C PRO A 213 4.08 17.15 5.08
N ALA A 214 2.78 17.40 5.18
CA ALA A 214 1.78 16.64 4.43
C ALA A 214 2.05 16.76 2.91
N PRO A 215 1.85 15.66 2.15
CA PRO A 215 2.09 15.69 0.72
C PRO A 215 1.16 16.70 0.04
N ARG A 216 1.68 17.35 -1.00
CA ARG A 216 0.90 18.25 -1.85
C ARG A 216 0.07 17.41 -2.82
N ILE A 217 -1.25 17.54 -2.73
CA ILE A 217 -2.22 16.79 -3.49
C ILE A 217 -2.91 17.70 -4.49
N THR A 218 -3.00 17.25 -5.73
CA THR A 218 -3.67 17.99 -6.81
C THR A 218 -5.18 17.91 -6.63
N VAL A 219 -5.88 19.01 -6.87
CA VAL A 219 -7.34 19.05 -6.94
C VAL A 219 -7.70 19.38 -8.39
N ALA A 220 -8.55 18.56 -9.02
CA ALA A 220 -8.86 18.67 -10.44
C ALA A 220 -9.39 20.08 -10.81
N GLU A 221 -10.21 20.65 -9.92
CA GLU A 221 -10.82 21.96 -10.07
C GLU A 221 -10.46 22.84 -8.88
N GLY A 222 -9.23 23.40 -8.88
CA GLY A 222 -8.83 24.41 -7.92
C GLY A 222 -7.39 24.30 -7.42
N PRO A 223 -7.02 25.10 -6.42
CA PRO A 223 -5.68 25.06 -5.86
C PRO A 223 -5.45 23.76 -5.08
N PRO A 224 -4.20 23.24 -5.10
CA PRO A 224 -3.85 22.02 -4.37
C PRO A 224 -4.06 22.16 -2.86
N VAL A 225 -4.06 21.01 -2.19
CA VAL A 225 -4.14 20.92 -0.72
C VAL A 225 -2.96 20.12 -0.19
N HIS A 226 -2.58 20.37 1.06
CA HIS A 226 -1.63 19.53 1.79
C HIS A 226 -2.43 18.64 2.73
N ALA A 227 -2.48 17.34 2.43
CA ALA A 227 -3.29 16.38 3.19
C ALA A 227 -2.66 14.99 3.16
N ARG A 228 -2.68 14.30 4.29
CA ARG A 228 -2.11 12.95 4.45
C ARG A 228 -3.12 11.85 4.20
N THR A 229 -4.40 12.15 4.36
CA THR A 229 -5.51 11.23 4.18
C THR A 229 -6.65 11.87 3.39
N LEU A 230 -7.51 11.03 2.82
CA LEU A 230 -8.71 11.49 2.13
C LEU A 230 -9.65 12.26 3.08
N GLY A 231 -9.72 11.88 4.36
CA GLY A 231 -10.48 12.58 5.38
C GLY A 231 -9.96 14.00 5.65
N GLU A 232 -8.65 14.17 5.80
CA GLU A 232 -8.03 15.50 5.93
C GLU A 232 -8.31 16.38 4.72
N ALA A 233 -8.13 15.84 3.51
CA ALA A 233 -8.42 16.56 2.27
C ALA A 233 -9.90 16.93 2.16
N THR A 234 -10.80 16.03 2.56
CA THR A 234 -12.25 16.26 2.58
C THR A 234 -12.60 17.42 3.51
N ALA A 235 -12.04 17.46 4.72
CA ALA A 235 -12.26 18.56 5.65
C ALA A 235 -11.78 19.91 5.09
N LEU A 236 -10.59 19.94 4.48
CA LEU A 236 -10.02 21.14 3.86
C LEU A 236 -10.86 21.65 2.67
N LEU A 237 -11.38 20.73 1.85
CA LEU A 237 -12.16 21.07 0.66
C LEU A 237 -13.62 21.40 1.00
N ALA A 238 -14.20 20.80 2.05
CA ALA A 238 -15.52 21.17 2.55
C ALA A 238 -15.56 22.64 3.01
N ALA A 239 -14.47 23.16 3.57
CA ALA A 239 -14.35 24.58 3.91
C ALA A 239 -14.39 25.51 2.69
N ARG A 240 -14.06 25.01 1.50
CA ARG A 240 -14.04 25.78 0.23
C ARG A 240 -15.32 25.62 -0.58
N HIS A 241 -15.88 24.41 -0.61
CA HIS A 241 -16.98 24.02 -1.50
C HIS A 241 -18.30 23.72 -0.77
N GLY A 242 -18.33 23.87 0.56
CA GLY A 242 -19.48 23.59 1.42
C GLY A 242 -19.54 22.14 1.94
N PRO A 243 -20.38 21.87 2.95
CA PRO A 243 -20.43 20.58 3.66
C PRO A 243 -20.96 19.42 2.81
N ALA A 244 -21.62 19.70 1.68
CA ALA A 244 -22.13 18.68 0.75
C ALA A 244 -21.08 18.21 -0.27
N ALA A 245 -19.87 18.77 -0.25
CA ALA A 245 -18.79 18.38 -1.13
C ALA A 245 -18.31 16.96 -0.81
N ARG A 246 -18.41 16.05 -1.78
CA ARG A 246 -17.81 14.71 -1.70
C ARG A 246 -16.48 14.72 -2.43
N VAL A 247 -15.41 14.42 -1.71
CA VAL A 247 -14.07 14.32 -2.30
C VAL A 247 -13.77 12.87 -2.61
N VAL A 248 -13.32 12.61 -3.83
CA VAL A 248 -12.93 11.28 -4.29
C VAL A 248 -11.55 11.32 -4.91
N LEU A 249 -10.81 10.21 -4.79
CA LEU A 249 -9.54 10.05 -5.51
C LEU A 249 -9.83 9.75 -6.99
N ALA A 250 -9.30 10.56 -7.90
CA ALA A 250 -9.51 10.41 -9.33
C ALA A 250 -8.92 9.08 -9.84
N GLY A 251 -9.65 8.39 -10.71
CA GLY A 251 -9.25 7.07 -11.22
C GLY A 251 -9.47 5.91 -10.25
N ALA A 252 -9.96 6.18 -9.03
CA ALA A 252 -10.38 5.14 -8.09
C ALA A 252 -11.91 5.09 -8.02
N VAL A 253 -12.48 3.91 -8.24
CA VAL A 253 -13.92 3.68 -8.09
C VAL A 253 -14.20 3.46 -6.59
N ASP A 254 -15.09 4.26 -6.02
CA ASP A 254 -15.63 4.12 -4.65
C ASP A 254 -14.60 4.11 -3.50
N VAL A 255 -13.44 4.76 -3.68
CA VAL A 255 -12.54 5.04 -2.55
C VAL A 255 -13.06 6.25 -1.79
N THR A 256 -13.83 5.97 -0.74
CA THR A 256 -14.42 6.97 0.16
C THR A 256 -13.96 6.83 1.61
N ASP A 257 -13.10 5.85 1.91
CA ASP A 257 -12.58 5.63 3.26
C ASP A 257 -11.73 6.85 3.67
N PRO A 258 -12.12 7.60 4.72
CA PRO A 258 -11.40 8.79 5.16
C PRO A 258 -9.97 8.47 5.64
N THR A 259 -9.68 7.23 6.02
CA THR A 259 -8.35 6.78 6.42
C THR A 259 -7.42 6.49 5.23
N THR A 260 -7.94 6.53 3.99
CA THR A 260 -7.14 6.30 2.78
C THR A 260 -5.95 7.25 2.75
N PRO A 261 -4.70 6.73 2.76
CA PRO A 261 -3.51 7.57 2.72
C PRO A 261 -3.37 8.22 1.34
N LEU A 262 -3.12 9.53 1.32
CA LEU A 262 -2.80 10.28 0.11
C LEU A 262 -1.29 10.37 -0.07
N VAL A 263 -0.85 10.36 -1.33
CA VAL A 263 0.57 10.37 -1.71
C VAL A 263 0.82 11.38 -2.84
N PRO A 264 2.07 11.85 -3.05
CA PRO A 264 2.40 12.71 -4.18
C PRO A 264 1.92 12.15 -5.52
N GLY A 265 1.38 13.02 -6.38
CA GLY A 265 0.82 12.62 -7.66
C GLY A 265 -0.66 12.18 -7.61
N ASP A 266 -1.25 12.07 -6.42
CA ASP A 266 -2.70 11.90 -6.29
C ASP A 266 -3.45 13.13 -6.79
N VAL A 267 -4.60 12.87 -7.42
CA VAL A 267 -5.53 13.88 -7.92
C VAL A 267 -6.88 13.64 -7.26
N LEU A 268 -7.47 14.69 -6.70
CA LEU A 268 -8.78 14.67 -6.06
C LEU A 268 -9.81 15.33 -6.97
N ALA A 269 -10.98 14.73 -7.08
CA ALA A 269 -12.16 15.35 -7.68
C ALA A 269 -13.16 15.71 -6.58
N VAL A 270 -13.74 16.90 -6.66
CA VAL A 270 -14.81 17.35 -5.78
C VAL A 270 -16.13 17.19 -6.51
N ARG A 271 -17.03 16.39 -5.95
CA ARG A 271 -18.40 16.22 -6.44
C ARG A 271 -19.34 16.92 -5.49
N VAL A 272 -19.97 18.00 -5.94
CA VAL A 272 -21.05 18.64 -5.20
C VAL A 272 -22.34 17.97 -5.65
N THR A 273 -22.99 17.20 -4.78
CA THR A 273 -24.36 16.77 -5.04
C THR A 273 -25.25 18.00 -4.97
N ALA A 274 -25.82 18.43 -6.09
CA ALA A 274 -26.89 19.41 -6.08
C ALA A 274 -28.00 18.91 -5.15
N GLY A 275 -28.38 19.71 -4.16
CA GLY A 275 -29.56 19.42 -3.34
C GLY A 275 -30.80 19.30 -4.24
N PRO A 276 -31.89 18.65 -3.78
CA PRO A 276 -33.11 18.57 -4.57
C PRO A 276 -33.53 19.99 -4.93
N ALA A 277 -33.63 20.26 -6.24
CA ALA A 277 -34.03 21.55 -6.76
C ALA A 277 -35.33 21.98 -6.05
N GLY A 278 -35.26 23.09 -5.32
CA GLY A 278 -36.43 23.65 -4.65
C GLY A 278 -37.52 23.86 -5.68
N VAL A 279 -38.67 23.21 -5.46
CA VAL A 279 -39.90 23.50 -6.19
C VAL A 279 -40.23 24.96 -5.93
N VAL A 280 -39.91 25.82 -6.89
CA VAL A 280 -40.40 27.20 -6.91
C VAL A 280 -41.91 27.10 -7.16
N ALA A 281 -42.70 27.14 -6.08
CA ALA A 281 -44.14 27.28 -6.17
C ALA A 281 -44.43 28.66 -6.78
N GLY A 282 -44.67 28.66 -8.10
CA GLY A 282 -45.11 29.83 -8.84
C GLY A 282 -46.42 30.34 -8.26
N HIS A 283 -46.39 31.55 -7.71
CA HIS A 283 -47.59 32.33 -7.40
C HIS A 283 -48.28 32.69 -8.73
N SER A 284 -49.35 31.98 -9.07
CA SER A 284 -50.31 32.48 -10.06
C SER A 284 -51.29 33.43 -9.38
N ALA A 285 -51.06 34.73 -9.55
CA ALA A 285 -52.02 35.77 -9.24
C ALA A 285 -53.26 35.61 -10.14
N SER A 286 -54.42 35.36 -9.53
CA SER A 286 -55.72 35.44 -10.20
C SER A 286 -56.15 36.90 -10.30
N ARG A 287 -56.25 37.42 -11.54
CA ARG A 287 -57.00 38.63 -11.88
C ARG A 287 -58.37 38.22 -12.43
N ARG A 288 -59.41 38.75 -11.79
CA ARG A 288 -60.71 39.25 -12.31
C ARG A 288 -61.39 38.44 -13.44
N THR A 289 -62.61 37.98 -13.17
CA THR A 289 -63.85 38.74 -13.45
C THR A 289 -64.96 38.24 -12.55
#